data_AF-A0A0G1SDP2-F1
#
_entry.id   AF-A0A0G1SDP2-F1
#
_cell.length_a   1.000
_cell.length_b   1.000
_cell.length_c   1.000
_cell.angle_alpha   90.00
_cell.angle_beta   90.00
_cell.angle_gamma   90.00
#
_symmetry.space_group_name_H-M   'P 1'
#
loop_
_entity.id
_entity.type
_entity.pdbx_description
1 polymer ?
#
loop_
_entity_poly.entity_id
_entity_poly.type
_entity_poly.pdbx_seq_one_letter_code
_entity_poly.pdbx_strand_id
1 'polypeptide(L)'
;MGFFTPSDRVSRKEFKKALYKLRTHGFSHGEIDEIENVFRGDLHESGSSQGISKEEIKKGVSWLHDHSGNHHLSSEQLDKVESALRHYL
;
A
#
# COMPACT_ATOMS: atom_id res chain seq x y z
N MET A 1 -18.90 17.25 12.78
CA MET A 1 -18.94 16.98 11.33
C MET A 1 -17.84 15.99 11.00
N GLY A 2 -18.20 14.82 10.49
CA GLY A 2 -17.27 13.80 10.06
C GLY A 2 -18.01 12.83 9.15
N PHE A 3 -18.15 13.22 7.88
CA PHE A 3 -18.65 12.33 6.84
C PHE A 3 -17.58 11.26 6.61
N PHE A 4 -17.64 10.17 7.37
CA PHE A 4 -17.03 8.91 6.98
C PHE A 4 -17.88 8.36 5.85
N THR A 5 -17.62 8.80 4.62
CA THR A 5 -18.00 7.99 3.47
C THR A 5 -17.34 6.63 3.69
N PRO A 6 -18.07 5.50 3.59
CA PRO A 6 -17.45 4.19 3.46
C PRO A 6 -16.75 4.20 2.11
N SER A 7 -15.52 4.73 2.10
CA SER A 7 -14.68 4.79 0.92
C SER A 7 -14.05 3.42 0.82
N ASP A 8 -14.32 2.70 -0.28
CA ASP A 8 -13.68 1.43 -0.66
C ASP A 8 -12.20 1.66 -1.06
N ARG A 9 -11.53 2.57 -0.34
CA ARG A 9 -10.22 3.14 -0.66
C ARG A 9 -9.44 3.39 0.63
N VAL A 10 -8.22 2.88 0.66
CA VAL A 10 -7.26 3.09 1.73
C VAL A 10 -6.78 4.54 1.68
N SER A 11 -7.10 5.29 2.71
CA SER A 11 -6.64 6.68 2.83
C SER A 11 -5.13 6.73 3.08
N ARG A 12 -4.47 7.86 2.77
CA ARG A 12 -3.04 8.06 3.05
C ARG A 12 -2.64 7.76 4.51
N LYS A 13 -3.52 8.07 5.46
CA LYS A 13 -3.29 7.77 6.89
C LYS A 13 -3.32 6.27 7.18
N GLU A 14 -4.22 5.53 6.54
CA GLU A 14 -4.37 4.08 6.70
C GLU A 14 -3.22 3.34 6.02
N PHE A 15 -2.85 3.79 4.82
CA PHE A 15 -1.66 3.31 4.12
C PHE A 15 -0.40 3.47 4.97
N LYS A 16 -0.18 4.65 5.57
CA LYS A 16 0.94 4.85 6.50
C LYS A 16 0.91 3.93 7.72
N LYS A 17 -0.28 3.61 8.26
CA LYS A 17 -0.42 2.62 9.35
C LYS A 17 -0.08 1.21 8.88
N ALA A 18 -0.51 0.83 7.67
CA ALA A 18 -0.15 -0.44 7.06
C ALA A 18 1.37 -0.55 6.88
N LEU A 19 2.03 0.47 6.32
CA LEU A 19 3.49 0.53 6.19
C LEU A 19 4.20 0.41 7.54
N TYR A 20 3.71 1.12 8.56
CA TYR A 20 4.27 1.00 9.91
C TYR A 20 4.17 -0.43 10.45
N LYS A 21 3.02 -1.08 10.23
CA LYS A 21 2.83 -2.49 10.61
C LYS A 21 3.78 -3.40 9.84
N LEU A 22 3.95 -3.20 8.53
CA LEU A 22 4.92 -3.94 7.73
C LEU A 22 6.34 -3.76 8.27
N ARG A 23 6.75 -2.54 8.64
CA ARG A 23 8.04 -2.30 9.30
C ARG A 23 8.21 -3.12 10.58
N THR A 24 7.16 -3.26 11.40
CA THR A 24 7.20 -4.14 12.60
C THR A 24 7.26 -5.63 12.26
N HIS A 25 6.86 -6.03 11.06
CA HIS A 25 6.95 -7.41 10.55
C HIS A 25 8.30 -7.76 9.92
N GLY A 26 9.30 -6.89 10.03
CA GLY A 26 10.67 -7.15 9.58
C GLY A 26 11.05 -6.53 8.23
N PHE A 27 10.22 -5.64 7.68
CA PHE A 27 10.55 -4.93 6.45
C PHE A 27 11.59 -3.84 6.72
N SER A 28 12.57 -3.76 5.83
CA SER A 28 13.63 -2.76 5.84
C SER A 28 13.08 -1.39 5.46
N HIS A 29 13.79 -0.33 5.86
CA HIS A 29 13.38 1.04 5.53
C HIS A 29 13.32 1.27 4.02
N GLY A 30 14.26 0.71 3.25
CA GLY A 30 14.28 0.81 1.79
C GLY A 30 13.08 0.11 1.14
N GLU A 31 12.72 -1.08 1.62
CA GLU A 31 11.55 -1.81 1.11
C GLU A 31 10.24 -1.04 1.35
N ILE A 32 10.09 -0.45 2.54
CA ILE A 32 8.93 0.40 2.86
C ILE A 32 8.90 1.66 2.00
N ASP A 33 10.06 2.28 1.74
CA ASP A 33 10.17 3.47 0.89
C ASP A 33 9.79 3.15 -0.56
N GLU A 34 10.20 2.00 -1.08
CA GLU A 34 9.81 1.57 -2.43
C GLU A 34 8.31 1.28 -2.53
N ILE A 35 7.74 0.57 -1.56
CA ILE A 35 6.29 0.38 -1.49
C ILE A 35 5.59 1.74 -1.43
N GLU A 36 6.05 2.66 -0.57
CA GLU A 36 5.49 4.01 -0.51
C GLU A 36 5.58 4.71 -1.87
N ASN A 37 6.71 4.60 -2.57
CA ASN A 37 6.94 5.27 -3.84
C ASN A 37 6.06 4.71 -4.97
N VAL A 38 5.82 3.39 -5.00
CA VAL A 38 4.90 2.75 -5.96
C VAL A 38 3.49 3.29 -5.80
N PHE A 39 2.99 3.34 -4.56
CA PHE A 39 1.62 3.80 -4.26
C PHE A 39 1.51 5.32 -4.09
N ARG A 40 2.64 6.05 -4.10
CA ARG A 40 2.66 7.51 -3.93
C ARG A 40 1.93 8.21 -5.07
N GLY A 41 1.97 7.65 -6.28
CA GLY A 41 1.22 8.16 -7.43
C GLY A 41 -0.27 8.23 -7.13
N ASP A 42 -0.85 7.09 -6.75
CA ASP A 42 -2.28 6.95 -6.44
C ASP A 42 -2.68 7.75 -5.18
N LEU A 43 -1.76 7.89 -4.22
CA LEU A 43 -1.98 8.69 -3.00
C LEU A 43 -1.89 10.21 -3.19
N HIS A 44 -1.16 10.67 -4.20
CA HIS A 44 -0.94 12.10 -4.45
C HIS A 44 -1.89 12.66 -5.51
N GLU A 45 -2.74 11.83 -6.13
CA GLU A 45 -3.79 12.33 -6.99
C GLU A 45 -4.66 13.36 -6.26
N SER A 46 -4.94 14.48 -6.93
CA SER A 46 -5.75 15.57 -6.38
C SER A 46 -7.20 15.38 -6.84
N GLY A 47 -8.11 15.06 -5.92
CA GLY A 47 -9.54 14.95 -6.22
C GLY A 47 -10.30 14.03 -5.25
N SER A 48 -11.59 13.80 -5.55
CA SER A 48 -12.44 12.85 -4.80
C SER A 48 -11.99 11.39 -4.90
N SER A 49 -11.09 11.07 -5.85
CA SER A 49 -10.42 9.77 -6.00
C SER A 49 -9.15 9.66 -5.15
N GLN A 50 -9.00 10.44 -4.08
CA GLN A 50 -7.84 10.29 -3.20
C GLN A 50 -7.88 8.96 -2.42
N GLY A 51 -6.78 8.21 -2.50
CA GLY A 51 -6.61 6.95 -1.78
C GLY A 51 -6.55 5.75 -2.71
N ILE A 52 -6.13 4.62 -2.15
CA ILE A 52 -5.78 3.41 -2.92
C ILE A 52 -6.96 2.44 -2.88
N SER A 53 -7.50 2.14 -4.04
CA SER A 53 -8.59 1.19 -4.24
C SER A 53 -8.08 -0.25 -4.17
N LYS A 54 -8.98 -1.21 -3.97
CA LYS A 54 -8.65 -2.65 -4.00
C LYS A 54 -7.93 -3.10 -5.27
N GLU A 55 -8.31 -2.54 -6.42
CA GLU A 55 -7.68 -2.85 -7.70
C GLU A 55 -6.27 -2.27 -7.81
N GLU A 56 -6.04 -1.07 -7.26
CA GLU A 56 -4.72 -0.42 -7.22
C GLU A 56 -3.77 -1.18 -6.31
N ILE A 57 -4.23 -1.69 -5.16
CA ILE A 57 -3.45 -2.60 -4.30
C ILE A 57 -2.98 -3.81 -5.09
N LYS A 58 -3.90 -4.49 -5.79
CA LYS A 58 -3.54 -5.67 -6.59
C LYS A 58 -2.54 -5.34 -7.70
N LYS A 59 -2.72 -4.22 -8.39
CA LYS A 59 -1.80 -3.76 -9.42
C LYS A 59 -0.42 -3.46 -8.84
N GLY A 60 -0.34 -2.74 -7.72
CA GLY A 60 0.92 -2.42 -7.05
C GLY A 60 1.63 -3.66 -6.51
N VAL A 61 0.90 -4.61 -5.89
CA VAL A 61 1.46 -5.89 -5.44
C VAL A 61 1.94 -6.72 -6.62
N SER A 62 1.17 -6.80 -7.71
CA SER A 62 1.57 -7.51 -8.92
C SER A 62 2.77 -6.86 -9.60
N TRP A 63 2.86 -5.53 -9.57
CA TRP A 63 4.02 -4.79 -10.08
C TRP A 63 5.26 -5.07 -9.24
N LEU A 64 5.16 -5.01 -7.90
CA LEU A 64 6.24 -5.42 -7.00
C LEU A 64 6.63 -6.89 -7.22
N HIS A 65 5.67 -7.78 -7.47
CA HIS A 65 5.98 -9.17 -7.79
C HIS A 65 6.80 -9.33 -9.08
N ASP A 66 6.39 -8.63 -10.15
CA ASP A 66 7.09 -8.62 -11.44
C ASP A 66 8.45 -7.92 -11.36
N HIS A 67 8.55 -6.88 -10.52
CA HIS A 67 9.75 -6.11 -10.24
C HIS A 67 10.55 -6.61 -9.03
N SER A 68 10.38 -7.88 -8.66
CA SER A 68 11.13 -8.54 -7.59
C SER A 68 12.65 -8.60 -7.81
N GLY A 69 13.12 -8.31 -9.02
CA GLY A 69 14.55 -8.13 -9.30
C GLY A 69 15.13 -6.79 -8.80
N ASN A 70 14.30 -5.77 -8.57
CA ASN A 70 14.74 -4.44 -8.13
C ASN A 70 14.68 -4.26 -6.61
N HIS A 71 13.99 -5.16 -5.90
CA HIS A 71 13.79 -5.06 -4.47
C HIS A 71 13.84 -6.43 -3.79
N HIS A 72 14.27 -6.49 -2.53
CA HIS A 72 14.40 -7.76 -1.79
C HIS A 72 13.08 -8.32 -1.22
N LEU A 73 11.92 -7.82 -1.65
CA LEU A 73 10.62 -8.33 -1.21
C LEU A 73 10.37 -9.75 -1.74
N SER A 74 10.27 -10.71 -0.82
CA SER A 74 9.84 -12.07 -1.11
C SER A 74 8.32 -12.12 -1.34
N SER A 75 7.82 -13.16 -2.03
CA SER A 75 6.38 -13.36 -2.25
C SER A 75 5.56 -13.36 -0.95
N GLU A 76 6.12 -13.89 0.15
CA GLU A 76 5.49 -13.82 1.49
C GLU A 76 5.37 -12.39 2.03
N GLN A 77 6.34 -11.53 1.74
CA GLN A 77 6.27 -10.11 2.11
C GLN A 77 5.20 -9.40 1.28
N LEU A 78 5.09 -9.70 -0.01
CA LEU A 78 4.06 -9.15 -0.88
C LEU A 78 2.65 -9.55 -0.42
N ASP A 79 2.46 -10.80 0.03
CA ASP A 79 1.20 -11.24 0.62
C ASP A 79 0.86 -10.48 1.92
N LYS A 80 1.87 -10.23 2.77
CA LYS A 80 1.70 -9.38 3.96
C LYS A 80 1.33 -7.95 3.60
N VAL A 81 1.91 -7.37 2.54
CA VAL A 81 1.56 -6.04 2.04
C VAL A 81 0.11 -6.02 1.58
N GLU A 82 -0.29 -6.99 0.75
CA GLU A 82 -1.68 -7.12 0.29
C GLU A 82 -2.64 -7.25 1.47
N SER A 83 -2.36 -8.17 2.39
CA SER A 83 -3.18 -8.42 3.58
C SER A 83 -3.28 -7.20 4.49
N ALA A 84 -2.18 -6.48 4.70
CA ALA A 84 -2.16 -5.27 5.53
C ALA A 84 -3.01 -4.15 4.92
N LEU A 85 -2.99 -4.00 3.60
CA LEU A 85 -3.77 -2.98 2.90
C LEU A 85 -5.25 -3.38 2.76
N ARG A 86 -5.54 -4.65 2.45
CA ARG A 86 -6.92 -5.18 2.38
C ARG A 86 -7.66 -5.13 3.71
N HIS A 87 -6.96 -5.09 4.84
CA HIS A 87 -7.60 -4.91 6.15
C HIS A 87 -8.30 -3.54 6.29
N TYR A 88 -7.95 -2.55 5.47
CA TYR A 88 -8.52 -1.20 5.50
C TYR A 88 -9.60 -0.96 4.43
N LEU A 89 -10.01 -2.02 3.72
CA LEU A 89 -11.10 -2.02 2.73
C LEU A 89 -12.29 -2.81 3.29
#